data_AF-A0A6G3RVX6-F1
#
_entry.id   AF-A0A6G3RVX6-F1
#
_cell.length_a   1.000
_cell.length_b   1.000
_cell.length_c   1.000
_cell.angle_alpha   90.00
_cell.angle_beta   90.00
_cell.angle_gamma   90.00
#
_symmetry.space_group_name_H-M   'P 1'
#
loop_
_entity.id
_entity.type
_entity.pdbx_description
1 polymer ?
#
loop_
_entity_poly.entity_id
_entity_poly.type
_entity_poly.pdbx_seq_one_letter_code
_entity_poly.pdbx_strand_id
1 'polypeptide(L)'
;ELPGRIYPRTDRPAALASFAPDVAACSADDPVAAAILAAAAGHIAEAAAAVCPAQGGDVALTGGLFKMGGPLLTPLGEELSGQLPHATVVPAAGDPLHGALVIAAALATDGLRLPRDGRLLSVP
;
A
#
# COMPACT_ATOMS: atom_id res chain seq x y z
N GLU A 1 25.49 0.28 4.43
CA GLU A 1 26.47 -0.70 3.92
C GLU A 1 26.39 -2.12 4.52
N LEU A 2 25.65 -2.41 5.60
CA LEU A 2 25.63 -3.74 6.24
C LEU A 2 24.53 -4.75 5.81
N PRO A 3 23.26 -4.35 5.54
CA PRO A 3 22.20 -5.31 5.26
C PRO A 3 22.47 -6.19 4.03
N GLY A 4 23.10 -5.60 3.01
CA GLY A 4 23.35 -6.28 1.74
C GLY A 4 24.44 -7.34 1.75
N ARG A 5 25.26 -7.39 2.81
CA ARG A 5 26.32 -8.41 2.99
C ARG A 5 25.85 -9.61 3.82
N ILE A 6 24.78 -9.45 4.59
CA ILE A 6 24.22 -10.50 5.46
C ILE A 6 23.18 -11.36 4.72
N TYR A 7 22.50 -10.79 3.71
CA TYR A 7 21.51 -11.52 2.90
C TYR A 7 21.74 -11.27 1.39
N PRO A 8 22.50 -12.09 0.66
CA PRO A 8 22.92 -11.79 -0.72
C PRO A 8 21.83 -11.93 -1.80
N ARG A 9 20.56 -12.15 -1.42
CA ARG A 9 19.44 -12.31 -2.37
C ARG A 9 19.16 -11.01 -3.15
N THR A 10 18.77 -11.14 -4.42
CA THR A 10 18.33 -10.02 -5.28
C THR A 10 16.86 -9.63 -5.04
N ASP A 11 16.07 -10.50 -4.42
CA ASP A 11 14.64 -10.34 -4.12
C ASP A 11 14.35 -10.11 -2.62
N ARG A 12 15.29 -9.49 -1.89
CA ARG A 12 15.15 -9.22 -0.43
C ARG A 12 13.80 -8.63 -0.04
N PRO A 13 13.23 -7.64 -0.76
CA PRO A 13 11.93 -7.09 -0.37
C PRO A 13 10.83 -8.16 -0.38
N ALA A 14 10.83 -9.05 -1.38
CA ALA A 14 9.85 -10.13 -1.46
C ALA A 14 10.08 -11.18 -0.35
N ALA A 15 11.33 -11.54 -0.08
CA ALA A 15 11.67 -12.49 0.99
C ALA A 15 11.37 -11.94 2.39
N LEU A 16 11.50 -10.64 2.62
CA LEU A 16 11.09 -10.03 3.89
C LEU A 16 9.57 -9.91 3.98
N ALA A 17 8.92 -9.50 2.89
CA ALA A 17 7.46 -9.40 2.83
C ALA A 17 6.76 -10.75 3.04
N SER A 18 7.41 -11.87 2.70
CA SER A 18 6.83 -13.20 2.91
C SER A 18 6.65 -13.58 4.38
N PHE A 19 7.30 -12.89 5.32
CA PHE A 19 7.08 -13.10 6.76
C PHE A 19 5.86 -12.35 7.31
N ALA A 20 5.28 -11.41 6.56
CA ALA A 20 4.14 -10.62 7.03
C ALA A 20 2.94 -11.49 7.50
N PRO A 21 2.58 -12.60 6.82
CA PRO A 21 1.54 -13.51 7.32
C PRO A 21 1.91 -14.18 8.65
N ASP A 22 3.17 -14.56 8.85
CA ASP A 22 3.63 -15.18 10.10
C ASP A 22 3.57 -14.17 11.26
N VAL A 23 3.97 -12.92 11.02
CA VAL A 23 3.82 -11.83 11.99
C VAL A 23 2.35 -11.60 12.36
N ALA A 24 1.45 -11.62 11.37
CA ALA A 24 0.02 -11.50 11.61
C ALA A 24 -0.56 -12.68 12.42
N ALA A 25 -0.07 -13.90 12.19
CA ALA A 25 -0.51 -15.07 12.95
C ALA A 25 -0.07 -15.01 14.42
N CYS A 26 1.11 -14.46 14.70
CA CYS A 26 1.64 -14.36 16.07
C CYS A 26 1.05 -13.19 16.87
N SER A 27 0.44 -12.19 16.25
CA SER A 27 0.09 -10.92 16.92
C SER A 27 -0.93 -11.03 18.05
N ALA A 28 -1.69 -12.13 18.13
CA ALA A 28 -2.62 -12.35 19.23
C ALA A 28 -1.90 -12.64 20.56
N ASP A 29 -0.74 -13.30 20.49
CA ASP A 29 -0.02 -13.82 21.65
C ASP A 29 1.40 -13.22 21.81
N ASP A 30 1.92 -12.55 20.79
CA ASP A 30 3.24 -11.89 20.80
C ASP A 30 3.10 -10.36 20.73
N PRO A 31 3.47 -9.63 21.80
CA PRO A 31 3.39 -8.17 21.82
C PRO A 31 4.33 -7.50 20.82
N VAL A 32 5.43 -8.14 20.41
CA VAL A 32 6.33 -7.60 19.39
C VAL A 32 5.67 -7.67 18.02
N ALA A 33 5.07 -8.82 17.69
CA ALA A 33 4.33 -8.98 16.45
C ALA A 33 3.16 -7.99 16.35
N ALA A 34 2.40 -7.81 17.44
CA ALA A 34 1.35 -6.79 17.51
C ALA A 34 1.90 -5.37 17.28
N ALA A 35 3.01 -5.01 17.93
CA ALA A 35 3.63 -3.70 17.78
C ALA A 35 4.11 -3.43 16.34
N ILE A 36 4.64 -4.44 15.64
CA ILE A 36 5.04 -4.33 14.24
C ILE A 36 3.82 -3.97 13.36
N LEU A 37 2.68 -4.64 13.57
CA LEU A 37 1.46 -4.38 12.79
C LEU A 37 0.87 -3.01 13.09
N ALA A 38 0.86 -2.59 14.35
CA ALA A 38 0.43 -1.25 14.75
C ALA A 38 1.32 -0.16 14.12
N ALA A 39 2.65 -0.32 14.17
CA ALA A 39 3.56 0.60 13.51
C ALA A 39 3.38 0.62 11.98
N ALA A 40 3.14 -0.54 11.36
CA ALA A 40 2.86 -0.62 9.93
C ALA A 40 1.56 0.13 9.56
N ALA A 41 0.50 -0.04 10.35
CA ALA A 41 -0.74 0.72 10.18
C ALA A 41 -0.52 2.24 10.26
N GLY A 42 0.22 2.71 11.28
CA GLY A 42 0.58 4.11 11.45
C GLY A 42 1.34 4.68 10.26
N HIS A 43 2.37 3.99 9.77
CA HIS A 43 3.14 4.43 8.60
C HIS A 43 2.31 4.45 7.30
N ILE A 44 1.37 3.51 7.12
CA ILE A 44 0.48 3.51 5.96
C ILE A 44 -0.44 4.73 6.00
N ALA A 45 -1.05 5.02 7.15
CA ALA A 45 -1.90 6.19 7.33
C ALA A 45 -1.10 7.50 7.16
N GLU A 46 0.11 7.58 7.71
CA GLU A 46 1.01 8.73 7.56
C GLU A 46 1.35 8.99 6.09
N ALA A 47 1.67 7.94 5.34
CA ALA A 47 1.96 8.04 3.91
C ALA A 47 0.74 8.56 3.11
N ALA A 48 -0.47 8.13 3.46
CA ALA A 48 -1.70 8.65 2.88
C ALA A 48 -1.93 10.11 3.28
N ALA A 49 -1.73 10.46 4.56
CA ALA A 49 -1.89 11.82 5.08
C ALA A 49 -0.95 12.82 4.40
N ALA A 50 0.27 12.40 4.06
CA ALA A 50 1.24 13.23 3.37
C ALA A 50 0.81 13.68 1.97
N VAL A 51 -0.11 12.95 1.32
CA VAL A 51 -0.55 13.22 -0.07
C VAL A 51 -2.04 13.58 -0.19
N CYS A 52 -2.85 13.30 0.82
CA CYS A 52 -4.27 13.63 0.82
C CYS A 52 -4.50 15.14 0.89
N PRO A 53 -5.46 15.68 0.11
CA PRO A 53 -5.85 17.09 0.24
C PRO A 53 -6.44 17.39 1.61
N ALA A 54 -6.22 18.62 2.11
CA ALA A 54 -6.73 19.05 3.42
C ALA A 54 -8.27 19.01 3.52
N GLN A 55 -8.96 19.23 2.39
CA GLN A 55 -10.42 19.15 2.30
C GLN A 55 -10.96 17.71 2.20
N GLY A 56 -10.09 16.70 2.27
CA GLY A 56 -10.46 15.30 2.10
C GLY A 56 -10.29 14.80 0.66
N GLY A 57 -10.41 13.49 0.53
CA GLY A 57 -10.29 12.75 -0.72
C GLY A 57 -10.52 11.26 -0.51
N ASP A 58 -10.58 10.52 -1.60
CA ASP A 58 -10.79 9.08 -1.57
C ASP A 58 -9.46 8.35 -1.36
N VAL A 59 -9.44 7.43 -0.39
CA VAL A 59 -8.28 6.57 -0.09
C VAL A 59 -8.68 5.13 -0.36
N ALA A 60 -8.01 4.50 -1.33
CA ALA A 60 -8.20 3.08 -1.64
C ALA A 60 -6.97 2.28 -1.20
N LEU A 61 -7.18 1.25 -0.38
CA LEU A 61 -6.12 0.33 0.03
C LEU A 61 -5.93 -0.76 -1.04
N THR A 62 -4.73 -0.85 -1.61
CA THR A 62 -4.42 -1.79 -2.70
C THR A 62 -3.19 -2.64 -2.39
N GLY A 63 -3.22 -3.92 -2.76
CA GLY A 63 -2.10 -4.84 -2.57
C GLY A 63 -2.40 -6.03 -1.67
N GLY A 64 -1.50 -7.02 -1.67
CA GLY A 64 -1.70 -8.29 -0.97
C GLY A 64 -1.66 -8.19 0.55
N LEU A 65 -0.99 -7.17 1.11
CA LEU A 65 -0.83 -6.99 2.55
C LEU A 65 -2.19 -6.87 3.25
N PHE A 66 -3.13 -6.12 2.67
CA PHE A 66 -4.46 -5.88 3.23
C PHE A 66 -5.36 -7.13 3.28
N LYS A 67 -4.94 -8.24 2.66
CA LYS A 67 -5.64 -9.53 2.74
C LYS A 67 -5.46 -10.24 4.08
N MET A 68 -4.55 -9.78 4.95
CA MET A 68 -4.33 -10.38 6.27
C MET A 68 -5.47 -10.11 7.27
N GLY A 69 -6.39 -9.19 6.95
CA GLY A 69 -7.59 -8.95 7.74
C GLY A 69 -7.32 -8.17 9.03
N GLY A 70 -8.11 -8.48 10.06
CA GLY A 70 -8.18 -7.75 11.34
C GLY A 70 -6.85 -7.35 11.96
N PRO A 71 -5.81 -8.22 12.02
CA PRO A 71 -4.51 -7.88 12.62
C PRO A 71 -3.87 -6.58 12.08
N LEU A 72 -4.13 -6.23 10.82
CA LEU A 72 -3.69 -4.96 10.23
C LEU A 72 -4.85 -3.98 9.98
N LEU A 73 -6.00 -4.48 9.50
CA LEU A 73 -7.10 -3.60 9.09
C LEU A 73 -7.74 -2.86 10.26
N THR A 74 -7.74 -3.45 11.47
CA THR A 74 -8.25 -2.78 12.67
C THR A 74 -7.39 -1.58 13.06
N PRO A 75 -6.09 -1.73 13.38
CA PRO A 75 -5.26 -0.56 13.72
C PRO A 75 -5.13 0.43 12.56
N LEU A 76 -5.15 -0.03 11.31
CA LEU A 76 -5.14 0.87 10.16
C LEU A 76 -6.41 1.73 10.06
N GLY A 77 -7.59 1.16 10.37
CA GLY A 77 -8.83 1.93 10.41
C GLY A 77 -8.78 3.03 11.47
N GLU A 78 -8.21 2.73 12.64
CA GLU A 78 -8.03 3.69 13.73
C GLU A 78 -7.09 4.83 13.30
N GLU A 79 -5.93 4.51 12.73
CA GLU A 79 -4.95 5.48 12.27
C GLU A 79 -5.47 6.35 11.12
N LEU A 80 -6.17 5.78 10.14
CA LEU A 80 -6.81 6.55 9.07
C LEU A 80 -7.87 7.50 9.64
N SER A 81 -8.67 7.07 10.61
CA SER A 81 -9.69 7.92 11.23
C SER A 81 -9.09 9.09 12.03
N GLY A 82 -7.93 8.86 12.67
CA GLY A 82 -7.23 9.86 13.47
C GLY A 82 -6.42 10.85 12.64
N GLN A 83 -5.68 10.36 11.65
CA GLN A 83 -4.75 11.19 10.85
C GLN A 83 -5.44 11.84 9.63
N LEU A 84 -6.50 11.22 9.11
CA LEU A 84 -7.20 11.63 7.90
C LEU A 84 -8.72 11.76 8.14
N PRO A 85 -9.16 12.61 9.09
CA PRO A 85 -10.57 12.68 9.50
C PRO A 85 -11.53 13.15 8.38
N HIS A 86 -11.00 13.73 7.30
CA HIS A 86 -11.79 14.18 6.15
C HIS A 86 -11.69 13.25 4.92
N ALA A 87 -10.84 12.22 4.98
CA ALA A 87 -10.73 11.26 3.89
C ALA A 87 -11.86 10.22 3.94
N THR A 88 -12.27 9.72 2.78
CA THR A 88 -13.19 8.59 2.67
C THR A 88 -12.41 7.37 2.25
N VAL A 89 -12.42 6.32 3.07
CA VAL A 89 -11.85 5.03 2.67
C VAL A 89 -12.82 4.35 1.72
N VAL A 90 -12.38 4.08 0.48
CA VAL A 90 -13.21 3.49 -0.57
C VAL A 90 -12.64 2.14 -1.02
N PRO A 91 -13.48 1.22 -1.54
CA PRO A 91 -12.99 0.03 -2.20
C PRO A 91 -12.08 0.38 -3.38
N ALA A 92 -11.04 -0.42 -3.60
CA ALA A 92 -10.25 -0.34 -4.82
C ALA A 92 -11.13 -0.63 -6.04
N ALA A 93 -11.05 0.24 -7.07
CA ALA A 93 -11.84 0.08 -8.29
C ALA A 93 -11.51 -1.20 -9.08
N GLY A 94 -10.32 -1.77 -8.86
CA GLY A 94 -9.87 -3.01 -9.46
C GLY A 94 -8.46 -3.37 -9.00
N ASP A 95 -7.90 -4.40 -9.61
CA ASP A 95 -6.50 -4.79 -9.41
C ASP A 95 -5.56 -4.02 -10.36
N PRO A 96 -4.22 -4.14 -10.18
CA PRO A 96 -3.26 -3.48 -11.06
C PRO A 96 -3.37 -3.88 -12.54
N LEU A 97 -3.81 -5.11 -12.84
CA LEU A 97 -4.00 -5.57 -14.22
C LEU A 97 -5.20 -4.87 -14.87
N HIS A 98 -6.30 -4.72 -14.13
CA HIS A 98 -7.46 -3.95 -14.56
C HIS A 98 -7.06 -2.50 -14.88
N GLY A 99 -6.28 -1.87 -13.99
CA GLY A 99 -5.74 -0.52 -14.24
C GLY A 99 -4.87 -0.45 -15.50
N ALA A 100 -4.02 -1.43 -15.74
CA ALA A 100 -3.18 -1.50 -16.95
C ALA A 100 -4.03 -1.60 -18.23
N LEU A 101 -5.11 -2.39 -18.23
CA LEU A 101 -6.03 -2.50 -19.36
C LEU A 101 -6.79 -1.20 -19.62
N VAL A 102 -7.25 -0.51 -18.57
CA VAL A 102 -7.90 0.81 -18.68
C VAL A 102 -6.96 1.82 -19.33
N ILE A 103 -5.69 1.86 -18.89
CA ILE A 103 -4.67 2.74 -19.46
C ILE A 103 -4.41 2.40 -20.93
N ALA A 104 -4.23 1.12 -21.27
CA ALA A 104 -3.98 0.66 -22.64
C ALA A 104 -5.14 1.01 -23.59
N ALA A 105 -6.39 0.81 -23.15
CA ALA A 105 -7.58 1.15 -23.93
C ALA A 105 -7.70 2.68 -24.17
N ALA A 106 -7.38 3.48 -23.15
CA ALA A 106 -7.37 4.94 -23.29
C ALA A 106 -6.25 5.42 -24.23
N LEU A 107 -5.09 4.78 -24.22
CA LEU A 107 -4.00 5.07 -25.17
C LEU A 107 -4.39 4.71 -26.62
N ALA A 108 -5.03 3.56 -26.82
CA ALA A 108 -5.46 3.10 -28.15
C ALA A 108 -6.51 4.02 -28.81
N THR A 109 -7.23 4.80 -28.00
CA THR A 109 -8.28 5.73 -28.46
C THR A 109 -7.92 7.21 -28.30
N ASP A 110 -6.65 7.52 -27.96
CA ASP A 110 -6.16 8.86 -27.61
C ASP A 110 -6.99 9.58 -26.52
N GLY A 111 -7.64 8.80 -25.66
CA GLY A 111 -8.49 9.26 -24.57
C GLY A 111 -7.80 9.37 -23.21
N LEU A 112 -6.48 9.10 -23.13
CA LEU A 112 -5.76 9.14 -21.86
C LEU A 112 -5.67 10.57 -21.32
N ARG A 113 -6.30 10.81 -20.16
CA ARG A 113 -6.32 12.12 -19.47
C ARG A 113 -5.18 12.31 -18.47
N LEU A 114 -4.36 11.29 -18.23
CA LEU A 114 -3.20 11.40 -17.37
C LEU A 114 -2.13 12.30 -18.02
N PRO A 115 -1.43 13.14 -17.24
CA PRO A 115 -0.34 13.96 -17.78
C PRO A 115 0.73 13.07 -18.43
N ARG A 116 1.17 13.46 -19.63
CA ARG A 116 2.34 12.85 -20.27
C ARG A 116 3.61 13.51 -19.69
N ASP A 117 4.34 12.82 -18.81
CA ASP A 117 5.71 13.20 -18.41
C ASP A 117 6.69 12.29 -19.17
N GLY A 118 7.71 12.86 -19.82
CA GLY A 118 8.69 12.08 -20.58
C GLY A 118 9.51 11.07 -19.75
N ARG A 119 9.43 11.13 -18.41
CA ARG A 119 10.02 10.18 -17.47
C ARG A 119 9.04 9.10 -17.00
N LEU A 120 7.74 9.27 -17.24
CA LEU A 120 6.70 8.30 -16.89
C LEU A 120 6.30 7.50 -18.13
N LEU A 121 6.39 6.17 -18.06
CA LEU A 121 5.89 5.23 -19.07
C LEU A 121 6.59 5.27 -20.44
N SER A 122 7.91 5.31 -20.49
CA SER A 122 8.64 4.92 -21.70
C SER A 122 8.85 3.40 -21.72
N VAL A 123 8.32 2.71 -22.72
CA VAL A 123 8.82 1.38 -23.11
C VAL A 123 9.89 1.63 -24.19
N PRO A 124 11.17 1.33 -23.92
CA PRO A 124 12.20 1.43 -24.96
C PRO A 124 11.95 0.47 -26.11
#